data_AF-B3MXZ7-F1
#
_entry.id   AF-B3MXZ7-F1
#
_cell.length_a   1.000
_cell.length_b   1.000
_cell.length_c   1.000
_cell.angle_alpha   90.00
_cell.angle_beta   90.00
_cell.angle_gamma   90.00
#
_symmetry.space_group_name_H-M   'P 1'
#
loop_
_entity.id
_entity.type
_entity.pdbx_description
1 polymer ?
#
loop_
_entity_poly.entity_id
_entity_poly.type
_entity_poly.pdbx_seq_one_letter_code
_entity_poly.pdbx_strand_id
1 'polypeptide(L)'
;MGTFSKQADSNWEKKLALLSRVVVKYNKELDTRVNFPALQKAIDAIDEAMLGYQGDAKKELDKVRALNTTARRTYEKCVGLIFEWAVSASNTFKTVLPVIRVKDLSKDDRDILYTIVSESVTKGVHKIAASLELLEDVLKNASELSDLFKSIEHKVHDDFRFGSGYYWKQKEELENKTHEIHRGRTALIFGGIGAIFTALGAIIFGPIGAAVGLAAGVAVAYGVKTLVEWNERKDPKEQLKGIQCCFEIITKKIKDAQKVLRDIIGALEEDRSNVIVLKGTCDSADQDKALLKMQSTVARNQFADNLKELQKQCEDYAKWHGYAAGK
;
A
#
# COMPACT_ATOMS: atom_id res chain seq x y z
N MET A 1 -37.88 -23.65 -4.78
CA MET A 1 -38.20 -22.37 -4.11
C MET A 1 -38.20 -22.61 -2.61
N GLY A 2 -37.09 -22.28 -1.95
CA GLY A 2 -36.96 -22.37 -0.49
C GLY A 2 -36.76 -20.96 0.05
N THR A 3 -37.75 -20.47 0.79
CA THR A 3 -37.74 -19.18 1.47
C THR A 3 -36.66 -19.18 2.55
N PHE A 4 -35.55 -18.48 2.31
CA PHE A 4 -34.66 -18.04 3.38
C PHE A 4 -35.43 -17.06 4.26
N SER A 5 -35.64 -17.42 5.53
CA SER A 5 -36.21 -16.53 6.52
C SER A 5 -35.29 -15.31 6.67
N LYS A 6 -35.85 -14.12 6.42
CA LYS A 6 -35.29 -12.84 6.85
C LYS A 6 -35.26 -12.83 8.38
N GLN A 7 -34.19 -13.37 8.97
CA GLN A 7 -33.83 -13.07 10.33
C GLN A 7 -33.23 -11.67 10.32
N ALA A 8 -33.75 -10.77 11.14
CA ALA A 8 -33.26 -9.40 11.21
C ALA A 8 -31.80 -9.42 11.70
N ASP A 9 -30.85 -9.27 10.76
CA ASP A 9 -29.43 -9.10 11.07
C ASP A 9 -29.29 -7.95 12.07
N SER A 10 -28.84 -8.27 13.28
CA SER A 10 -28.63 -7.27 14.32
C SER A 10 -27.53 -6.30 13.86
N ASN A 11 -27.64 -5.03 14.27
CA ASN A 11 -26.64 -4.00 13.97
C ASN A 11 -25.22 -4.44 14.39
N TRP A 12 -25.12 -5.23 15.47
CA TRP A 12 -23.89 -5.82 15.99
C TRP A 12 -23.23 -6.81 15.05
N GLU A 13 -23.99 -7.74 14.46
CA GLU A 13 -23.44 -8.72 13.52
C GLU A 13 -22.87 -8.01 12.30
N LYS A 14 -23.54 -6.95 11.83
CA LYS A 14 -23.04 -6.10 10.75
C LYS A 14 -21.76 -5.36 11.13
N LYS A 15 -21.69 -4.77 12.33
CA LYS A 15 -20.48 -4.10 12.85
C LYS A 15 -19.29 -5.07 12.95
N LEU A 16 -19.48 -6.25 13.52
CA LEU A 16 -18.44 -7.26 13.67
C LEU A 16 -17.97 -7.83 12.32
N ALA A 17 -18.91 -8.12 11.41
CA ALA A 17 -18.59 -8.61 10.07
C ALA A 17 -17.82 -7.55 9.26
N LEU A 18 -18.22 -6.28 9.34
CA LEU A 18 -17.51 -5.16 8.73
C LEU A 18 -16.06 -5.10 9.23
N LEU A 19 -15.87 -5.06 10.56
CA LEU A 19 -14.56 -5.00 11.20
C LEU A 19 -13.66 -6.16 10.75
N SER A 20 -14.23 -7.37 10.74
CA SER A 20 -13.57 -8.60 10.29
C SER A 20 -13.11 -8.49 8.83
N ARG A 21 -14.02 -8.11 7.92
CA ARG A 21 -13.70 -7.98 6.48
C ARG A 21 -12.60 -6.96 6.22
N VAL A 22 -12.61 -5.84 6.91
CA VAL A 22 -11.60 -4.78 6.73
C VAL A 22 -10.22 -5.26 7.14
N VAL A 23 -10.08 -5.88 8.32
CA VAL A 23 -8.79 -6.42 8.78
C VAL A 23 -8.24 -7.44 7.80
N VAL A 24 -9.10 -8.35 7.31
CA VAL A 24 -8.70 -9.38 6.33
C VAL A 24 -8.29 -8.76 5.00
N LYS A 25 -9.01 -7.74 4.51
CA LYS A 25 -8.67 -7.05 3.26
C LYS A 25 -7.36 -6.29 3.35
N TYR A 26 -7.10 -5.57 4.44
CA TYR A 26 -5.83 -4.88 4.65
C TYR A 26 -4.66 -5.86 4.62
N ASN A 27 -4.76 -6.97 5.35
CA ASN A 27 -3.73 -8.00 5.36
C ASN A 27 -3.48 -8.63 3.96
N LYS A 28 -4.55 -9.15 3.34
CA LYS A 28 -4.43 -9.96 2.11
C LYS A 28 -4.21 -9.12 0.85
N GLU A 29 -4.87 -7.98 0.74
CA GLU A 29 -4.88 -7.19 -0.50
C GLU A 29 -3.90 -6.02 -0.43
N LEU A 30 -3.86 -5.29 0.69
CA LEU A 30 -3.01 -4.09 0.78
C LEU A 30 -1.55 -4.45 1.08
N ASP A 31 -1.31 -5.21 2.15
CA ASP A 31 0.07 -5.53 2.59
C ASP A 31 0.73 -6.60 1.73
N THR A 32 -0.02 -7.62 1.31
CA THR A 32 0.56 -8.77 0.60
C THR A 32 0.60 -8.57 -0.92
N ARG A 33 -0.49 -8.11 -1.55
CA ARG A 33 -0.59 -8.06 -3.02
C ARG A 33 0.06 -6.82 -3.63
N VAL A 34 -0.01 -5.66 -2.95
CA VAL A 34 0.63 -4.44 -3.46
C VAL A 34 2.09 -4.32 -3.00
N ASN A 35 2.37 -4.73 -1.75
CA ASN A 35 3.67 -4.54 -1.12
C ASN A 35 4.16 -3.08 -1.26
N PHE A 36 3.31 -2.14 -0.83
CA PHE A 36 3.57 -0.69 -0.86
C PHE A 36 4.96 -0.31 -0.34
N PRO A 37 5.45 -0.87 0.78
CA PRO A 37 6.79 -0.57 1.27
C PRO A 37 7.91 -0.91 0.27
N ALA A 38 7.80 -2.06 -0.42
CA ALA A 38 8.80 -2.43 -1.43
C ALA A 38 8.71 -1.55 -2.68
N LEU A 39 7.49 -1.20 -3.12
CA LEU A 39 7.29 -0.27 -4.24
C LEU A 39 7.89 1.11 -3.95
N GLN A 40 7.70 1.62 -2.75
CA GLN A 40 8.26 2.90 -2.32
C GLN A 40 9.79 2.88 -2.25
N LYS A 41 10.39 1.77 -1.76
CA LYS A 41 11.84 1.57 -1.78
C LYS A 41 12.39 1.50 -3.20
N ALA A 42 11.66 0.88 -4.14
CA ALA A 42 12.05 0.86 -5.55
C ALA A 42 12.05 2.28 -6.14
N ILE A 43 11.04 3.09 -5.81
CA ILE A 43 10.98 4.49 -6.24
C ILE A 43 12.14 5.30 -5.66
N ASP A 44 12.47 5.16 -4.37
CA ASP A 44 13.60 5.85 -3.75
C ASP A 44 14.93 5.47 -4.42
N ALA A 45 15.13 4.17 -4.69
CA ALA A 45 16.34 3.70 -5.32
C ALA A 45 16.48 4.21 -6.77
N ILE A 46 15.37 4.28 -7.52
CA ILE A 46 15.37 4.86 -8.87
C ILE A 46 15.69 6.36 -8.82
N ASP A 47 15.12 7.11 -7.87
CA ASP A 47 15.44 8.52 -7.65
C ASP A 47 16.94 8.72 -7.36
N GLU A 48 17.52 7.91 -6.48
CA GLU A 48 18.94 7.95 -6.14
C GLU A 48 19.83 7.60 -7.35
N ALA A 49 19.47 6.55 -8.10
CA ALA A 49 20.17 6.17 -9.32
C ALA A 49 20.18 7.29 -10.37
N MET A 50 19.19 8.17 -10.34
CA MET A 50 19.03 9.28 -11.29
C MET A 50 19.76 10.58 -10.88
N LEU A 51 20.44 10.64 -9.73
CA LEU A 51 21.13 11.86 -9.26
C LEU A 51 22.18 12.40 -10.26
N GLY A 52 22.80 11.52 -11.05
CA GLY A 52 23.76 11.88 -12.09
C GLY A 52 23.14 12.38 -13.41
N TYR A 53 21.82 12.24 -13.58
CA TYR A 53 21.12 12.58 -14.80
C TYR A 53 21.10 14.11 -15.03
N GLN A 54 21.40 14.55 -16.25
CA GLN A 54 21.56 15.98 -16.59
C GLN A 54 20.47 16.53 -17.53
N GLY A 55 19.60 15.68 -18.06
CA GLY A 55 18.49 16.09 -18.91
C GLY A 55 17.30 16.68 -18.13
N ASP A 56 16.26 17.09 -18.86
CA ASP A 56 15.06 17.72 -18.32
C ASP A 56 14.25 16.80 -17.40
N ALA A 57 14.39 15.48 -17.52
CA ALA A 57 13.73 14.54 -16.61
C ALA A 57 14.15 14.75 -15.14
N LYS A 58 15.37 15.26 -14.89
CA LYS A 58 15.86 15.57 -13.53
C LYS A 58 14.94 16.55 -12.79
N LYS A 59 14.32 17.50 -13.50
CA LYS A 59 13.48 18.55 -12.92
C LYS A 59 12.23 18.02 -12.22
N GLU A 60 11.86 16.77 -12.50
CA GLU A 60 10.70 16.11 -11.88
C GLU A 60 11.06 15.23 -10.68
N LEU A 61 12.35 14.91 -10.47
CA LEU A 61 12.80 13.99 -9.42
C LEU A 61 12.52 14.51 -8.01
N ASP A 62 12.67 15.82 -7.78
CA ASP A 62 12.33 16.41 -6.47
C ASP A 62 10.85 16.26 -6.14
N LYS A 63 9.97 16.35 -7.14
CA LYS A 63 8.53 16.09 -6.97
C LYS A 63 8.27 14.61 -6.72
N VAL A 64 8.98 13.70 -7.39
CA VAL A 64 8.88 12.25 -7.13
C VAL A 64 9.22 11.98 -5.67
N ARG A 65 10.33 12.53 -5.17
CA ARG A 65 10.79 12.34 -3.79
C ARG A 65 9.77 12.87 -2.78
N ALA A 66 9.25 14.07 -2.99
CA ALA A 66 8.24 14.68 -2.12
C ALA A 66 6.92 13.89 -2.10
N LEU A 67 6.42 13.48 -3.27
CA LEU A 67 5.19 12.70 -3.38
C LEU A 67 5.35 11.29 -2.85
N ASN A 68 6.46 10.60 -3.11
CA ASN A 68 6.72 9.25 -2.58
C ASN A 68 6.82 9.27 -1.05
N THR A 69 7.47 10.29 -0.48
CA THR A 69 7.53 10.49 0.97
C THR A 69 6.15 10.74 1.57
N THR A 70 5.33 11.56 0.91
CA THR A 70 3.96 11.83 1.34
C THR A 70 3.11 10.57 1.29
N ALA A 71 3.12 9.85 0.16
CA ALA A 71 2.40 8.59 -0.02
C ALA A 71 2.79 7.54 1.03
N ARG A 72 4.09 7.43 1.35
CA ARG A 72 4.61 6.57 2.42
C ARG A 72 4.04 6.91 3.78
N ARG A 73 4.15 8.17 4.20
CA ARG A 73 3.66 8.60 5.51
C ARG A 73 2.15 8.44 5.63
N THR A 74 1.39 8.73 4.58
CA THR A 74 -0.07 8.56 4.57
C THR A 74 -0.44 7.08 4.65
N TYR A 75 0.25 6.22 3.91
CA TYR A 75 0.09 4.76 3.99
C TYR A 75 0.38 4.22 5.40
N GLU A 76 1.51 4.61 5.99
CA GLU A 76 1.89 4.20 7.35
C GLU A 76 0.85 4.63 8.38
N LYS A 77 0.29 5.84 8.27
CA LYS A 77 -0.81 6.29 9.13
C LYS A 77 -2.07 5.45 8.94
N CYS A 78 -2.42 5.17 7.69
CA CYS A 78 -3.59 4.37 7.33
C CYS A 78 -3.54 2.96 7.96
N VAL A 79 -2.42 2.26 7.76
CA VAL A 79 -2.14 0.94 8.36
C VAL A 79 -2.05 1.02 9.88
N GLY A 80 -1.38 2.05 10.41
CA GLY A 80 -1.22 2.29 11.84
C GLY A 80 -2.55 2.38 12.59
N LEU A 81 -3.55 3.06 12.04
CA LEU A 81 -4.88 3.13 12.64
C LEU A 81 -5.51 1.74 12.83
N ILE A 82 -5.46 0.89 11.80
CA ILE A 82 -6.05 -0.46 11.88
C ILE A 82 -5.23 -1.33 12.83
N PHE A 83 -3.91 -1.25 12.77
CA PHE A 83 -3.01 -2.00 13.63
C PHE A 83 -3.22 -1.68 15.12
N GLU A 84 -3.24 -0.39 15.49
CA GLU A 84 -3.45 0.05 16.87
C GLU A 84 -4.79 -0.46 17.43
N TRP A 85 -5.85 -0.36 16.62
CA TRP A 85 -7.15 -0.89 17.05
C TRP A 85 -7.14 -2.42 17.13
N ALA A 86 -6.57 -3.13 16.17
CA ALA A 86 -6.51 -4.59 16.18
C ALA A 86 -5.80 -5.12 17.43
N VAL A 87 -4.67 -4.53 17.81
CA VAL A 87 -3.95 -4.87 19.04
C VAL A 87 -4.82 -4.61 20.28
N SER A 88 -5.43 -3.43 20.36
CA SER A 88 -6.29 -3.05 21.50
C SER A 88 -7.52 -3.96 21.62
N ALA A 89 -8.20 -4.22 20.50
CA ALA A 89 -9.39 -5.05 20.40
C ALA A 89 -9.08 -6.51 20.74
N SER A 90 -8.00 -7.07 20.21
CA SER A 90 -7.56 -8.42 20.52
C SER A 90 -7.35 -8.62 22.03
N ASN A 91 -6.58 -7.74 22.68
CA ASN A 91 -6.32 -7.82 24.12
C ASN A 91 -7.60 -7.66 24.95
N THR A 92 -8.47 -6.74 24.54
CA THR A 92 -9.77 -6.53 25.18
C THR A 92 -10.64 -7.78 25.07
N PHE A 93 -10.80 -8.33 23.86
CA PHE A 93 -11.63 -9.51 23.59
C PHE A 93 -11.10 -10.76 24.29
N LYS A 94 -9.78 -10.96 24.30
CA LYS A 94 -9.13 -12.04 25.06
C LYS A 94 -9.51 -12.00 26.55
N THR A 95 -9.67 -10.81 27.12
CA THR A 95 -10.05 -10.63 28.53
C THR A 95 -11.54 -10.87 28.77
N VAL A 96 -12.42 -10.39 27.88
CA VAL A 96 -13.89 -10.48 28.10
C VAL A 96 -14.51 -11.81 27.65
N LEU A 97 -13.92 -12.50 26.68
CA LEU A 97 -14.46 -13.74 26.10
C LEU A 97 -14.74 -14.84 27.15
N PRO A 98 -13.86 -15.12 28.13
CA PRO A 98 -14.14 -16.10 29.18
C PRO A 98 -15.33 -15.69 30.06
N VAL A 99 -15.49 -14.39 30.31
CA VAL A 99 -16.51 -13.85 31.22
C VAL A 99 -17.89 -13.86 30.56
N ILE A 100 -18.00 -13.52 29.28
CA ILE A 100 -19.28 -13.48 28.53
C ILE A 100 -20.01 -14.84 28.57
N ARG A 101 -19.25 -15.94 28.64
CA ARG A 101 -19.77 -17.33 28.63
C ARG A 101 -20.22 -17.83 30.01
N VAL A 102 -19.98 -17.06 31.08
CA VAL A 102 -20.35 -17.45 32.44
C VAL A 102 -21.87 -17.52 32.57
N LYS A 103 -22.37 -18.66 33.07
CA LYS A 103 -23.80 -18.83 33.39
C LYS A 103 -24.19 -17.84 34.48
N ASP A 104 -25.41 -17.31 34.37
CA ASP A 104 -26.02 -16.50 35.44
C ASP A 104 -25.26 -15.22 35.85
N LEU A 105 -24.51 -14.59 34.94
CA LEU A 105 -23.93 -13.24 35.17
C LEU A 105 -24.98 -12.28 35.74
N SER A 106 -24.56 -11.40 36.65
CA SER A 106 -25.45 -10.36 37.16
C SER A 106 -25.83 -9.37 36.06
N LYS A 107 -26.86 -8.54 36.30
CA LYS A 107 -27.19 -7.45 35.36
C LYS A 107 -26.03 -6.46 35.24
N ASP A 108 -25.38 -6.14 36.34
CA ASP A 108 -24.28 -5.18 36.39
C ASP A 108 -23.06 -5.71 35.61
N ASP A 109 -22.73 -6.99 35.75
CA ASP A 109 -21.66 -7.61 34.96
C ASP A 109 -21.96 -7.59 33.46
N ARG A 110 -23.22 -7.89 33.08
CA ARG A 110 -23.65 -7.80 31.68
C ARG A 110 -23.55 -6.37 31.14
N ASP A 111 -23.87 -5.38 31.96
CA ASP A 111 -23.77 -3.97 31.60
C ASP A 111 -22.31 -3.53 31.43
N ILE A 112 -21.40 -3.97 32.31
CA ILE A 112 -19.96 -3.72 32.19
C ILE A 112 -19.40 -4.37 30.92
N LEU A 113 -19.71 -5.64 30.66
CA LEU A 113 -19.26 -6.36 29.47
C LEU A 113 -19.75 -5.69 28.18
N TYR A 114 -21.01 -5.25 28.16
CA TYR A 114 -21.56 -4.50 27.05
C TYR A 114 -20.78 -3.22 26.79
N THR A 115 -20.49 -2.42 27.82
CA THR A 115 -19.75 -1.17 27.68
C THR A 115 -18.35 -1.42 27.11
N ILE A 116 -17.61 -2.38 27.66
CA ILE A 116 -16.24 -2.71 27.21
C ILE A 116 -16.23 -3.13 25.73
N VAL A 117 -17.09 -4.08 25.36
CA VAL A 117 -17.16 -4.57 23.98
C VAL A 117 -17.62 -3.47 23.04
N SER A 118 -18.62 -2.69 23.46
CA SER A 118 -19.21 -1.66 22.63
C SER A 118 -18.25 -0.52 22.32
N GLU A 119 -17.50 -0.07 23.32
CA GLU A 119 -16.45 0.93 23.12
C GLU A 119 -15.36 0.42 22.17
N SER A 120 -14.94 -0.85 22.30
CA SER A 120 -13.90 -1.44 21.46
C SER A 120 -14.33 -1.53 19.99
N VAL A 121 -15.57 -1.98 19.74
CA VAL A 121 -16.15 -2.07 18.39
C VAL A 121 -16.38 -0.69 17.79
N THR A 122 -16.95 0.24 18.56
CA THR A 122 -17.18 1.62 18.12
C THR A 122 -15.87 2.31 17.74
N LYS A 123 -14.83 2.19 18.58
CA LYS A 123 -13.48 2.69 18.26
C LYS A 123 -12.96 2.09 16.95
N GLY A 124 -13.18 0.80 16.71
CA GLY A 124 -12.81 0.13 15.47
C GLY A 124 -13.49 0.72 14.24
N VAL A 125 -14.81 0.92 14.30
CA VAL A 125 -15.58 1.55 13.22
C VAL A 125 -15.05 2.95 12.91
N HIS A 126 -14.74 3.76 13.93
CA HIS A 126 -14.13 5.08 13.73
C HIS A 126 -12.73 5.01 13.12
N LYS A 127 -11.88 4.08 13.57
CA LYS A 127 -10.52 3.91 13.03
C LYS A 127 -10.55 3.46 11.57
N ILE A 128 -11.49 2.58 11.21
CA ILE A 128 -11.73 2.17 9.82
C ILE A 128 -12.15 3.38 8.99
N ALA A 129 -13.13 4.16 9.45
CA ALA A 129 -13.58 5.35 8.73
C ALA A 129 -12.42 6.31 8.42
N ALA A 130 -11.61 6.64 9.43
CA ALA A 130 -10.45 7.50 9.26
C ALA A 130 -9.36 6.86 8.37
N SER A 131 -9.17 5.54 8.45
CA SER A 131 -8.22 4.82 7.59
C SER A 131 -8.64 4.83 6.12
N LEU A 132 -9.94 4.74 5.83
CA LEU A 132 -10.49 4.85 4.47
C LEU A 132 -10.28 6.24 3.87
N GLU A 133 -10.48 7.31 4.63
CA GLU A 133 -10.18 8.68 4.19
C GLU A 133 -8.70 8.82 3.81
N LEU A 134 -7.80 8.23 4.61
CA LEU A 134 -6.36 8.21 4.29
C LEU A 134 -6.05 7.37 3.04
N LEU A 135 -6.77 6.28 2.77
CA LEU A 135 -6.58 5.50 1.54
C LEU A 135 -6.92 6.31 0.29
N GLU A 136 -7.93 7.18 0.34
CA GLU A 136 -8.26 8.10 -0.77
C GLU A 136 -7.08 9.04 -1.05
N ASP A 137 -6.45 9.57 -0.01
CA ASP A 137 -5.23 10.38 -0.13
C ASP A 137 -4.06 9.57 -0.68
N VAL A 138 -3.87 8.31 -0.25
CA VAL A 138 -2.84 7.43 -0.83
C VAL A 138 -3.11 7.20 -2.32
N LEU A 139 -4.35 6.94 -2.72
CA LEU A 139 -4.74 6.75 -4.12
C LEU A 139 -4.47 8.00 -4.96
N LYS A 140 -4.79 9.19 -4.42
CA LYS A 140 -4.50 10.46 -5.08
C LYS A 140 -3.00 10.64 -5.29
N ASN A 141 -2.20 10.47 -4.25
CA ASN A 141 -0.74 10.58 -4.34
C ASN A 141 -0.14 9.54 -5.32
N ALA A 142 -0.66 8.31 -5.32
CA ALA A 142 -0.24 7.27 -6.28
C ALA A 142 -0.61 7.65 -7.72
N SER A 143 -1.74 8.33 -7.93
CA SER A 143 -2.17 8.85 -9.24
C SER A 143 -1.21 9.92 -9.74
N GLU A 144 -0.90 10.90 -8.90
CA GLU A 144 0.07 11.95 -9.20
C GLU A 144 1.47 11.38 -9.47
N LEU A 145 1.92 10.40 -8.69
CA LEU A 145 3.20 9.69 -8.93
C LEU A 145 3.21 8.99 -10.28
N SER A 146 2.15 8.27 -10.65
CA SER A 146 2.06 7.61 -11.96
C SER A 146 2.18 8.61 -13.11
N ASP A 147 1.49 9.74 -13.03
CA ASP A 147 1.53 10.75 -14.08
C ASP A 147 2.89 11.46 -14.14
N LEU A 148 3.54 11.63 -12.98
CA LEU A 148 4.90 12.12 -12.90
C LEU A 148 5.91 11.15 -13.52
N PHE A 149 5.78 9.85 -13.30
CA PHE A 149 6.63 8.84 -13.92
C PHE A 149 6.44 8.75 -15.44
N LYS A 150 5.21 8.89 -15.96
CA LYS A 150 4.97 9.03 -17.41
C LYS A 150 5.63 10.30 -17.96
N SER A 151 5.55 11.41 -17.23
CA SER A 151 6.22 12.65 -17.61
C SER A 151 7.74 12.47 -17.66
N ILE A 152 8.33 11.79 -16.68
CA ILE A 152 9.75 11.43 -16.66
C ILE A 152 10.10 10.53 -17.85
N GLU A 153 9.29 9.52 -18.16
CA GLU A 153 9.49 8.64 -19.32
C GLU A 153 9.55 9.45 -20.62
N HIS A 154 8.58 10.34 -20.85
CA HIS A 154 8.57 11.23 -22.02
C HIS A 154 9.78 12.17 -22.05
N LYS A 155 10.14 12.77 -20.92
CA LYS A 155 11.31 13.67 -20.84
C LYS A 155 12.62 12.92 -21.06
N VAL A 156 12.75 11.71 -20.53
CA VAL A 156 13.89 10.84 -20.83
C VAL A 156 13.93 10.59 -22.33
N HIS A 157 12.82 10.23 -22.96
CA HIS A 157 12.79 10.08 -24.42
C HIS A 157 13.23 11.35 -25.17
N ASP A 158 12.73 12.52 -24.78
CA ASP A 158 13.04 13.80 -25.41
C ASP A 158 14.50 14.23 -25.20
N ASP A 159 15.06 13.98 -24.02
CA ASP A 159 16.46 14.27 -23.69
C ASP A 159 17.44 13.52 -24.59
N PHE A 160 17.02 12.38 -25.16
CA PHE A 160 17.81 11.56 -26.09
C PHE A 160 17.35 11.67 -27.54
N ARG A 161 16.36 12.51 -27.85
CA ARG A 161 15.84 12.68 -29.20
C ARG A 161 16.95 13.14 -30.15
N PHE A 162 17.09 12.42 -31.27
CA PHE A 162 18.02 12.76 -32.34
C PHE A 162 17.78 14.19 -32.84
N GLY A 163 18.84 14.99 -32.99
CA GLY A 163 18.81 16.35 -33.52
C GLY A 163 18.36 17.44 -32.54
N SER A 164 17.80 17.11 -31.37
CA SER A 164 17.25 18.14 -30.47
C SER A 164 17.42 17.89 -28.96
N GLY A 165 17.59 16.63 -28.54
CA GLY A 165 17.67 16.23 -27.14
C GLY A 165 18.96 16.71 -26.47
N TYR A 166 18.92 16.92 -25.15
CA TYR A 166 20.08 17.37 -24.37
C TYR A 166 21.32 16.52 -24.66
N TYR A 167 21.21 15.19 -24.54
CA TYR A 167 22.37 14.31 -24.73
C TYR A 167 22.79 14.18 -26.19
N TRP A 168 21.85 14.37 -27.15
CA TRP A 168 22.20 14.45 -28.57
C TRP A 168 23.03 15.70 -28.87
N LYS A 169 22.59 16.86 -28.39
CA LYS A 169 23.31 18.13 -28.53
C LYS A 169 24.69 18.05 -27.89
N GLN A 170 24.77 17.48 -26.69
CA GLN A 170 26.06 17.26 -26.04
C GLN A 170 26.98 16.36 -26.89
N LYS A 171 26.47 15.29 -27.49
CA LYS A 171 27.23 14.45 -28.40
C LYS A 171 27.72 15.21 -29.63
N GLU A 172 26.83 15.96 -30.30
CA GLU A 172 27.13 16.70 -31.52
C GLU A 172 28.11 17.87 -31.29
N GLU A 173 27.94 18.63 -30.20
CA GLU A 173 28.89 19.68 -29.79
C GLU A 173 30.30 19.13 -29.54
N LEU A 174 30.39 17.88 -29.10
CA LEU A 174 31.65 17.19 -28.83
C LEU A 174 32.27 16.60 -30.10
N GLU A 175 31.47 16.04 -31.02
CA GLU A 175 31.95 15.54 -32.33
C GLU A 175 32.46 16.69 -33.22
N ASN A 176 31.88 17.88 -33.09
CA ASN A 176 32.27 19.07 -33.85
C ASN A 176 33.49 19.84 -33.28
N LYS A 177 33.96 19.52 -32.07
CA LYS A 177 35.11 20.19 -31.41
C LYS A 177 36.30 19.26 -31.24
N THR A 178 37.15 19.20 -32.26
CA THR A 178 38.36 18.35 -32.33
C THR A 178 39.52 18.86 -31.44
N HIS A 179 39.41 18.77 -30.11
CA HIS A 179 40.57 18.96 -29.20
C HIS A 179 40.52 18.03 -27.97
N GLU A 180 41.70 17.51 -27.57
CA GLU A 180 41.90 16.50 -26.51
C GLU A 180 41.24 16.83 -25.16
N ILE A 181 41.05 18.11 -24.84
CA ILE A 181 40.40 18.60 -23.60
C ILE A 181 38.92 18.15 -23.49
N HIS A 182 38.27 17.80 -24.60
CA HIS A 182 36.85 17.41 -24.61
C HIS A 182 36.60 15.89 -24.62
N ARG A 183 37.61 15.06 -24.88
CA ARG A 183 37.50 13.59 -24.77
C ARG A 183 37.15 13.15 -23.34
N GLY A 184 37.67 13.86 -22.34
CA GLY A 184 37.33 13.68 -20.93
C GLY A 184 35.89 14.05 -20.59
N ARG A 185 35.30 15.06 -21.24
CA ARG A 185 33.89 15.46 -21.07
C ARG A 185 32.92 14.47 -21.72
N THR A 186 33.25 13.94 -22.92
CA THR A 186 32.49 12.87 -23.58
C THR A 186 32.46 11.60 -22.72
N ALA A 187 33.60 11.20 -22.15
CA ALA A 187 33.69 10.09 -21.22
C ALA A 187 32.86 10.32 -19.94
N LEU A 188 32.76 11.57 -19.46
CA LEU A 188 31.99 11.93 -18.27
C LEU A 188 30.47 11.85 -18.50
N ILE A 189 29.97 12.34 -19.64
CA ILE A 189 28.53 12.32 -19.97
C ILE A 189 28.05 10.90 -20.28
N PHE A 190 28.77 10.15 -21.12
CA PHE A 190 28.41 8.75 -21.41
C PHE A 190 28.71 7.82 -20.23
N GLY A 191 29.75 8.13 -19.44
CA GLY A 191 29.99 7.48 -18.15
C GLY A 191 28.83 7.69 -17.18
N GLY A 192 28.19 8.86 -17.20
CA GLY A 192 26.96 9.14 -16.44
C GLY A 192 25.79 8.24 -16.82
N ILE A 193 25.50 8.08 -18.12
CA ILE A 193 24.45 7.17 -18.60
C ILE A 193 24.76 5.73 -18.22
N GLY A 194 25.99 5.28 -18.44
CA GLY A 194 26.44 3.94 -18.06
C GLY A 194 26.33 3.70 -16.55
N ALA A 195 26.65 4.70 -15.72
CA ALA A 195 26.51 4.62 -14.27
C ALA A 195 25.05 4.52 -13.84
N ILE A 196 24.15 5.34 -14.42
CA ILE A 196 22.70 5.27 -14.16
C ILE A 196 22.16 3.90 -14.58
N PHE A 197 22.51 3.45 -15.79
CA PHE A 197 22.09 2.15 -16.30
C PHE A 197 22.56 1.02 -15.39
N THR A 198 23.82 1.02 -14.97
CA THR A 198 24.37 0.02 -14.03
C THR A 198 23.65 0.05 -12.69
N ALA A 199 23.40 1.24 -12.13
CA ALA A 199 22.69 1.41 -10.87
C ALA A 199 21.25 0.88 -10.95
N LEU A 200 20.53 1.19 -12.03
CA LEU A 200 19.19 0.64 -12.27
C LEU A 200 19.21 -0.88 -12.41
N GLY A 201 20.21 -1.45 -13.08
CA GLY A 201 20.39 -2.90 -13.14
C GLY A 201 20.49 -3.53 -11.75
N ALA A 202 21.31 -2.95 -10.87
CA ALA A 202 21.44 -3.42 -9.49
C ALA A 202 20.12 -3.35 -8.71
N ILE A 203 19.28 -2.35 -8.97
CA ILE A 203 17.96 -2.21 -8.35
C ILE A 203 16.99 -3.26 -8.88
N ILE A 204 16.91 -3.42 -10.21
CA ILE A 204 16.01 -4.35 -10.91
C ILE A 204 16.26 -5.80 -10.50
N PHE A 205 17.53 -6.22 -10.55
CA PHE A 205 17.95 -7.60 -10.29
C PHE A 205 18.34 -7.84 -8.83
N GLY A 206 18.34 -6.79 -8.01
CA GLY A 206 18.56 -6.88 -6.57
C GLY A 206 17.31 -7.25 -5.78
N PRO A 207 17.42 -7.34 -4.44
CA PRO A 207 16.33 -7.74 -3.57
C PRO A 207 15.09 -6.84 -3.66
N ILE A 208 15.29 -5.54 -3.84
CA ILE A 208 14.19 -4.56 -3.98
C ILE A 208 13.40 -4.84 -5.26
N GLY A 209 14.08 -4.93 -6.40
CA GLY A 209 13.43 -5.22 -7.68
C GLY A 209 12.79 -6.59 -7.74
N ALA A 210 13.36 -7.61 -7.08
CA ALA A 210 12.73 -8.91 -6.94
C ALA A 210 11.40 -8.83 -6.17
N ALA A 211 11.36 -8.09 -5.05
CA ALA A 211 10.17 -7.97 -4.21
C ALA A 211 8.96 -7.31 -4.90
N VAL A 212 9.21 -6.46 -5.90
CA VAL A 212 8.15 -5.80 -6.70
C VAL A 212 8.01 -6.37 -8.11
N GLY A 213 8.83 -7.35 -8.47
CA GLY A 213 8.80 -8.03 -9.77
C GLY A 213 9.33 -7.20 -10.94
N LEU A 214 10.32 -6.33 -10.73
CA LEU A 214 10.99 -5.57 -11.79
C LEU A 214 11.78 -6.48 -12.73
N ALA A 215 12.59 -7.41 -12.19
CA ALA A 215 13.37 -8.35 -13.01
C ALA A 215 12.52 -9.15 -13.99
N ALA A 216 11.36 -9.63 -13.54
CA ALA A 216 10.40 -10.33 -14.39
C ALA A 216 9.82 -9.41 -15.48
N GLY A 217 9.53 -8.16 -15.14
CA GLY A 217 9.08 -7.16 -16.11
C GLY A 217 10.13 -6.88 -17.20
N VAL A 218 11.40 -6.70 -16.80
CA VAL A 218 12.52 -6.43 -17.71
C VAL A 218 12.80 -7.64 -18.61
N ALA A 219 12.72 -8.86 -18.07
CA ALA A 219 12.88 -10.07 -18.87
C ALA A 219 11.82 -10.16 -19.98
N VAL A 220 10.59 -9.73 -19.73
CA VAL A 220 9.49 -9.75 -20.71
C VAL A 220 9.60 -8.60 -21.72
N ALA A 221 9.83 -7.38 -21.24
CA ALA A 221 9.79 -6.18 -22.08
C ALA A 221 11.10 -5.91 -22.83
N TYR A 222 12.24 -6.28 -22.24
CA TYR A 222 13.58 -5.96 -22.74
C TYR A 222 14.43 -7.21 -23.03
N GLY A 223 13.95 -8.41 -22.70
CA GLY A 223 14.63 -9.67 -23.01
C GLY A 223 15.90 -9.94 -22.20
N VAL A 224 16.14 -9.18 -21.13
CA VAL A 224 17.31 -9.31 -20.25
C VAL A 224 16.90 -9.97 -18.94
N LYS A 225 17.55 -11.09 -18.60
CA LYS A 225 17.18 -11.94 -17.46
C LYS A 225 18.12 -11.79 -16.26
N THR A 226 19.32 -11.27 -16.47
CA THR A 226 20.33 -11.18 -15.42
C THR A 226 21.01 -9.81 -15.41
N LEU A 227 21.60 -9.46 -14.26
CA LEU A 227 22.44 -8.27 -14.13
C LEU A 227 23.67 -8.33 -15.04
N VAL A 228 24.18 -9.53 -15.33
CA VAL A 228 25.32 -9.72 -16.23
C VAL A 228 24.93 -9.33 -17.66
N GLU A 229 23.85 -9.92 -18.18
CA GLU A 229 23.30 -9.59 -19.51
C GLU A 229 22.91 -8.11 -19.63
N TRP A 230 22.44 -7.51 -18.54
CA TRP A 230 22.17 -6.08 -18.46
C TRP A 230 23.45 -5.27 -18.69
N ASN A 231 24.48 -5.49 -17.86
CA ASN A 231 25.74 -4.76 -17.90
C ASN A 231 26.57 -5.01 -19.18
N GLU A 232 26.30 -6.10 -19.91
CA GLU A 232 26.90 -6.37 -21.22
C GLU A 232 26.39 -5.42 -22.32
N ARG A 233 25.25 -4.73 -22.10
CA ARG A 233 24.75 -3.70 -23.02
C ARG A 233 25.63 -2.45 -22.93
N LYS A 234 26.63 -2.38 -23.79
CA LYS A 234 27.56 -1.24 -23.90
C LYS A 234 27.10 -0.15 -24.86
N ASP A 235 26.20 -0.48 -25.78
CA ASP A 235 25.66 0.52 -26.72
C ASP A 235 24.76 1.50 -25.97
N PRO A 236 25.03 2.82 -26.05
CA PRO A 236 24.22 3.81 -25.35
C PRO A 236 22.75 3.78 -25.74
N LYS A 237 22.38 3.50 -27.00
CA LYS A 237 20.96 3.45 -27.39
C LYS A 237 20.23 2.29 -26.72
N GLU A 238 20.89 1.14 -26.61
CA GLU A 238 20.36 0.01 -25.86
C GLU A 238 20.26 0.33 -24.36
N GLN A 239 21.27 0.96 -23.76
CA GLN A 239 21.18 1.39 -22.36
C GLN A 239 19.98 2.31 -22.09
N LEU A 240 19.68 3.21 -23.04
CA LEU A 240 18.54 4.11 -22.95
C LEU A 240 17.20 3.41 -23.07
N LYS A 241 17.07 2.44 -23.99
CA LYS A 241 15.88 1.59 -24.05
C LYS A 241 15.68 0.84 -22.74
N GLY A 242 16.75 0.37 -22.12
CA GLY A 242 16.69 -0.26 -20.80
C GLY A 242 16.18 0.72 -19.74
N ILE A 243 16.73 1.94 -19.67
CA ILE A 243 16.26 2.99 -18.73
C ILE A 243 14.76 3.30 -18.95
N GLN A 244 14.33 3.46 -20.21
CA GLN A 244 12.91 3.68 -20.57
C GLN A 244 12.04 2.50 -20.10
N CYS A 245 12.47 1.27 -20.39
CA CYS A 245 11.78 0.06 -19.95
C CYS A 245 11.62 0.03 -18.42
N CYS A 246 12.60 0.48 -17.64
CA CYS A 246 12.46 0.58 -16.18
C CYS A 246 11.32 1.50 -15.77
N PHE A 247 11.22 2.69 -16.39
CA PHE A 247 10.17 3.66 -16.11
C PHE A 247 8.78 3.16 -16.54
N GLU A 248 8.69 2.47 -17.67
CA GLU A 248 7.44 1.85 -18.10
C GLU A 248 6.95 0.79 -17.10
N ILE A 249 7.87 -0.07 -16.62
CA ILE A 249 7.55 -1.11 -15.65
C ILE A 249 7.14 -0.50 -14.31
N ILE A 250 7.87 0.48 -13.79
CA ILE A 250 7.52 1.13 -12.51
C ILE A 250 6.16 1.82 -12.63
N THR A 251 5.89 2.49 -13.75
CA THR A 251 4.59 3.13 -14.02
C THR A 251 3.46 2.10 -14.03
N LYS A 252 3.68 0.93 -14.66
CA LYS A 252 2.71 -0.17 -14.66
C LYS A 252 2.46 -0.69 -13.24
N LYS A 253 3.51 -0.85 -12.43
CA LYS A 253 3.38 -1.30 -11.03
C LYS A 253 2.61 -0.32 -10.17
N ILE A 254 2.84 0.99 -10.36
CA ILE A 254 2.05 2.03 -9.68
C ILE A 254 0.58 1.97 -10.11
N LYS A 255 0.29 1.75 -11.40
CA LYS A 255 -1.10 1.57 -11.87
C LYS A 255 -1.76 0.31 -11.31
N ASP A 256 -1.03 -0.79 -11.20
CA ASP A 256 -1.53 -2.01 -10.56
C ASP A 256 -1.86 -1.76 -9.08
N ALA A 257 -0.99 -1.03 -8.36
CA ALA A 257 -1.23 -0.60 -6.99
C ALA A 257 -2.47 0.30 -6.87
N GLN A 258 -2.65 1.27 -7.78
CA GLN A 258 -3.84 2.11 -7.84
C GLN A 258 -5.11 1.29 -8.06
N LYS A 259 -5.06 0.28 -8.93
CA LYS A 259 -6.20 -0.60 -9.17
C LYS A 259 -6.59 -1.35 -7.91
N VAL A 260 -5.62 -1.93 -7.20
CA VAL A 260 -5.89 -2.61 -5.92
C VAL A 260 -6.45 -1.63 -4.89
N LEU A 261 -5.92 -0.42 -4.78
CA LEU A 261 -6.46 0.61 -3.89
C LEU A 261 -7.91 0.96 -4.24
N ARG A 262 -8.24 1.13 -5.53
CA ARG A 262 -9.63 1.37 -5.98
C ARG A 262 -10.54 0.20 -5.68
N ASP A 263 -10.07 -1.04 -5.87
CA ASP A 263 -10.83 -2.25 -5.55
C ASP A 263 -11.11 -2.31 -4.04
N ILE A 264 -10.13 -1.98 -3.19
CA ILE A 264 -10.30 -1.91 -1.73
C ILE A 264 -11.26 -0.78 -1.36
N ILE A 265 -11.03 0.44 -1.84
CA ILE A 265 -11.90 1.59 -1.56
C ILE A 265 -13.33 1.27 -1.98
N GLY A 266 -13.55 0.80 -3.21
CA GLY A 266 -14.88 0.46 -3.73
C GLY A 266 -15.55 -0.69 -2.96
N ALA A 267 -14.81 -1.77 -2.65
CA ALA A 267 -15.33 -2.84 -1.81
C ALA A 267 -15.66 -2.37 -0.39
N LEU A 268 -14.97 -1.33 0.09
CA LEU A 268 -15.20 -0.72 1.38
C LEU A 268 -16.12 0.51 1.30
N GLU A 269 -16.65 0.87 0.13
CA GLU A 269 -17.50 2.05 -0.12
C GLU A 269 -18.99 1.72 0.15
N GLU A 270 -19.41 0.50 -0.23
CA GLU A 270 -20.65 -0.10 0.25
C GLU A 270 -20.62 -0.19 1.79
N ASP A 271 -19.47 -0.55 2.32
CA ASP A 271 -19.20 -0.56 3.75
C ASP A 271 -19.01 0.84 4.34
N ARG A 272 -18.66 1.88 3.57
CA ARG A 272 -18.55 3.28 4.03
C ARG A 272 -19.92 3.87 4.29
N SER A 273 -20.89 3.57 3.41
CA SER A 273 -22.30 3.91 3.64
C SER A 273 -22.81 3.22 4.90
N ASN A 274 -22.45 1.94 5.08
CA ASN A 274 -22.70 1.24 6.34
C ASN A 274 -21.95 1.89 7.49
N VAL A 275 -20.67 2.24 7.39
CA VAL A 275 -19.87 2.88 8.45
C VAL A 275 -20.46 4.22 8.87
N ILE A 276 -20.96 5.05 7.94
CA ILE A 276 -21.62 6.33 8.24
C ILE A 276 -22.93 6.08 8.99
N VAL A 277 -23.75 5.15 8.51
CA VAL A 277 -24.99 4.73 9.20
C VAL A 277 -24.67 4.16 10.58
N LEU A 278 -23.66 3.28 10.67
CA LEU A 278 -23.21 2.61 11.87
C LEU A 278 -22.62 3.62 12.87
N LYS A 279 -21.83 4.59 12.41
CA LYS A 279 -21.30 5.71 13.20
C LYS A 279 -22.44 6.54 13.78
N GLY A 280 -23.43 6.89 12.96
CA GLY A 280 -24.63 7.59 13.42
C GLY A 280 -25.48 6.79 14.42
N THR A 281 -25.54 5.45 14.27
CA THR A 281 -26.23 4.58 15.23
C THR A 281 -25.43 4.37 16.52
N CYS A 282 -24.08 4.37 16.47
CA CYS A 282 -23.24 4.29 17.67
C CYS A 282 -23.45 5.45 18.63
N ASP A 283 -23.81 6.64 18.11
CA ASP A 283 -24.12 7.83 18.90
C ASP A 283 -25.59 7.86 19.38
N SER A 284 -26.45 7.01 18.83
CA SER A 284 -27.85 6.89 19.24
C SER A 284 -28.02 5.88 20.38
N ALA A 285 -28.88 6.18 21.36
CA ALA A 285 -29.14 5.31 22.51
C ALA A 285 -29.86 4.01 22.08
N ASP A 286 -29.06 3.04 21.64
CA ASP A 286 -29.48 1.98 20.71
C ASP A 286 -30.39 0.90 21.34
N GLN A 287 -31.37 0.45 20.54
CA GLN A 287 -32.21 -0.75 20.78
C GLN A 287 -31.38 -2.05 20.81
N ASP A 288 -30.11 -1.98 20.44
CA ASP A 288 -29.12 -3.06 20.41
C ASP A 288 -28.56 -3.48 21.79
N LYS A 289 -29.02 -2.84 22.88
CA LYS A 289 -28.75 -3.28 24.27
C LYS A 289 -29.09 -4.76 24.50
N ALA A 290 -29.91 -5.37 23.67
CA ALA A 290 -30.51 -6.67 23.93
C ALA A 290 -29.51 -7.84 23.94
N LEU A 291 -28.56 -7.96 23.00
CA LEU A 291 -27.80 -9.21 22.83
C LEU A 291 -26.83 -9.55 23.99
N LEU A 292 -26.09 -8.57 24.50
CA LEU A 292 -25.17 -8.78 25.64
C LEU A 292 -25.85 -8.59 27.00
N LYS A 293 -26.94 -7.82 27.07
CA LYS A 293 -27.71 -7.65 28.32
C LYS A 293 -28.79 -8.73 28.53
N MET A 294 -29.07 -9.55 27.53
CA MET A 294 -29.96 -10.70 27.61
C MET A 294 -29.47 -11.69 28.67
N GLN A 295 -30.41 -12.23 29.46
CA GLN A 295 -30.14 -13.34 30.37
C GLN A 295 -29.82 -14.65 29.61
N SER A 296 -30.18 -14.74 28.33
CA SER A 296 -29.96 -15.94 27.52
C SER A 296 -28.47 -16.23 27.34
N THR A 297 -28.02 -17.32 27.97
CA THR A 297 -26.66 -17.86 27.80
C THR A 297 -26.41 -18.32 26.36
N VAL A 298 -27.43 -18.79 25.64
CA VAL A 298 -27.29 -19.23 24.24
C VAL A 298 -26.94 -18.04 23.32
N ALA A 299 -27.67 -16.93 23.44
CA ALA A 299 -27.41 -15.72 22.64
C ALA A 299 -26.02 -15.13 22.94
N ARG A 300 -25.63 -15.08 24.22
CA ARG A 300 -24.29 -14.62 24.62
C ARG A 300 -23.17 -15.51 24.10
N ASN A 301 -23.37 -16.82 24.02
CA ASN A 301 -22.38 -17.74 23.45
C ASN A 301 -22.20 -17.52 21.95
N GLN A 302 -23.29 -17.37 21.18
CA GLN A 302 -23.22 -17.06 19.75
C GLN A 302 -22.48 -15.74 19.50
N PHE A 303 -22.79 -14.71 20.28
CA PHE A 303 -22.08 -13.44 20.22
C PHE A 303 -20.58 -13.59 20.56
N ALA A 304 -20.25 -14.39 21.59
CA ALA A 304 -18.87 -14.67 21.96
C ALA A 304 -18.11 -15.43 20.86
N ASP A 305 -18.77 -16.26 20.05
CA ASP A 305 -18.14 -16.92 18.92
C ASP A 305 -17.78 -15.93 17.80
N ASN A 306 -18.67 -14.98 17.48
CA ASN A 306 -18.38 -13.90 16.52
C ASN A 306 -17.23 -13.00 17.00
N LEU A 307 -17.21 -12.64 18.28
CA LEU A 307 -16.10 -11.88 18.87
C LEU A 307 -14.77 -12.64 18.85
N LYS A 308 -14.81 -13.95 19.07
CA LYS A 308 -13.61 -14.80 19.04
C LYS A 308 -13.00 -14.85 17.64
N GLU A 309 -13.83 -14.93 16.60
CA GLU A 309 -13.33 -14.88 15.23
C GLU A 309 -12.68 -13.53 14.92
N LEU A 310 -13.32 -12.42 15.30
CA LEU A 310 -12.72 -11.09 15.13
C LEU A 310 -11.42 -10.93 15.92
N GLN A 311 -11.38 -11.42 17.17
CA GLN A 311 -10.17 -11.41 18.00
C GLN A 311 -9.02 -12.16 17.33
N LYS A 312 -9.28 -13.33 16.77
CA LYS A 312 -8.28 -14.11 16.04
C LYS A 312 -7.73 -13.34 14.83
N GLN A 313 -8.60 -12.74 14.03
CA GLN A 313 -8.17 -11.97 12.86
C GLN A 313 -7.34 -10.74 13.25
N CYS A 314 -7.72 -10.06 14.33
CA CYS A 314 -6.93 -8.96 14.88
C CYS A 314 -5.55 -9.43 15.38
N GLU A 315 -5.47 -10.60 16.02
CA GLU A 315 -4.18 -11.18 16.43
C GLU A 315 -3.30 -11.53 15.24
N ASP A 316 -3.87 -12.17 14.22
CA ASP A 316 -3.14 -12.57 13.02
C ASP A 316 -2.62 -11.33 12.28
N TYR A 317 -3.43 -10.27 12.18
CA TYR A 317 -3.00 -8.98 11.64
C TYR A 317 -1.90 -8.32 12.47
N ALA A 318 -2.04 -8.30 13.80
CA ALA A 318 -1.02 -7.73 14.66
C ALA A 318 0.32 -8.48 14.55
N LYS A 319 0.29 -9.81 14.54
CA LYS A 319 1.48 -10.67 14.35
C LYS A 319 2.14 -10.43 13.00
N TRP A 320 1.35 -10.26 11.94
CA TRP A 320 1.87 -9.93 10.61
C TRP A 320 2.70 -8.64 10.62
N HIS A 321 2.27 -7.63 11.38
CA HIS A 321 3.01 -6.38 11.57
C HIS A 321 4.11 -6.45 12.65
N GLY A 322 4.49 -7.65 13.10
CA GLY A 322 5.60 -7.84 14.04
C GLY A 322 5.24 -7.69 15.51
N TYR A 323 3.95 -7.64 15.86
CA TYR A 323 3.53 -7.68 17.26
C TYR A 323 3.74 -9.08 17.84
N ALA A 324 4.79 -9.25 18.63
CA ALA A 324 4.93 -10.41 19.49
C ALA A 324 3.97 -10.24 20.68
N ALA A 325 2.79 -10.86 20.60
CA ALA A 325 1.92 -10.99 21.77
C ALA A 325 2.72 -11.63 22.90
N GLY A 326 2.83 -10.94 24.03
CA GLY A 326 3.66 -11.33 25.17
C GLY A 326 3.49 -12.80 25.53
N LYS A 327 4.65 -13.46 25.74
CA LYS A 327 4.76 -14.61 26.63
C LYS A 327 4.23 -14.26 28.01
#